data_AF-A0AAD4L8Q0-F1
#
_entry.id   AF-A0AAD4L8Q0-F1
#
_cell.length_a   1.000
_cell.length_b   1.000
_cell.length_c   1.000
_cell.angle_alpha   90.00
_cell.angle_beta   90.00
_cell.angle_gamma   90.00
#
_symmetry.space_group_name_H-M   'P 1'
#
loop_
_entity.id
_entity.type
_entity.pdbx_description
1 polymer ?
#
loop_
_entity_poly.entity_id
_entity_poly.type
_entity_poly.pdbx_seq_one_letter_code
_entity_poly.pdbx_strand_id
1 'polypeptide(L)' 'LAYVEWFSPIPATPDANHSLYRVSRLTHNGWHDASIIPVDSIFLSVHLFPRFG' A
#
# COMPACT_ATOMS: atom_id res chain seq x y z
N LEU A 1 -13.27 11.80 -9.48
CA LEU A 1 -11.81 11.60 -9.30
C LEU A 1 -11.56 11.22 -7.85
N ALA A 2 -10.55 10.41 -7.58
CA ALA A 2 -10.12 10.01 -6.25
C ALA A 2 -8.65 10.35 -6.05
N TYR A 3 -8.30 10.84 -4.86
CA TYR A 3 -6.93 10.97 -4.41
C TYR A 3 -6.46 9.64 -3.83
N VAL A 4 -5.34 9.12 -4.31
CA VAL A 4 -4.75 7.86 -3.84
C VAL A 4 -3.29 8.08 -3.45
N GLU A 5 -2.87 7.44 -2.36
CA GLU A 5 -1.46 7.29 -2.00
C GLU A 5 -0.97 5.93 -2.47
N TRP A 6 0.24 5.88 -3.03
CA TRP A 6 0.85 4.64 -3.49
C TRP A 6 1.69 3.99 -2.39
N PHE A 7 1.80 2.66 -2.45
CA PHE A 7 2.62 1.86 -1.55
C PHE A 7 3.81 1.28 -2.30
N SER A 8 4.91 1.02 -1.59
CA SER A 8 6.06 0.31 -2.12
C SER A 8 5.67 -1.11 -2.56
N PRO A 9 6.38 -1.70 -3.53
CA PRO A 9 6.18 -3.10 -3.89
C PRO A 9 6.26 -4.01 -2.66
N ILE A 10 5.25 -4.87 -2.51
CA ILE A 10 5.22 -5.85 -1.43
C ILE A 10 6.31 -6.90 -1.70
N PRO A 11 7.17 -7.23 -0.72
CA PRO A 11 8.19 -8.25 -0.89
C PRO A 11 7.60 -9.61 -1.27
N ALA A 12 8.34 -10.39 -2.07
CA ALA A 12 7.89 -11.73 -2.48
C ALA A 12 7.75 -12.70 -1.29
N THR A 13 8.61 -12.55 -0.28
CA THR A 13 8.62 -13.38 0.92
C THR A 13 8.05 -12.62 2.13
N PRO A 14 7.17 -13.24 2.93
CA PRO A 14 6.65 -12.62 4.15
C PRO A 14 7.71 -12.56 5.26
N ASP A 15 7.44 -11.80 6.32
CA ASP A 15 8.27 -11.78 7.51
C ASP A 15 8.31 -13.18 8.17
N ALA A 16 9.50 -13.63 8.56
CA ALA A 16 9.71 -14.99 9.07
C ALA A 16 9.03 -15.24 10.43
N ASN A 17 8.86 -14.22 11.27
CA ASN A 17 8.34 -14.40 12.63
C ASN A 17 6.82 -14.51 12.68
N HIS A 18 6.13 -13.90 11.71
CA HIS A 18 4.68 -13.79 11.74
C HIS A 18 3.98 -14.05 10.43
N SER A 19 4.72 -14.35 9.36
CA SER A 19 4.16 -14.70 8.04
C SER A 19 3.22 -13.62 7.48
N LEU A 20 3.42 -12.34 7.87
CA LEU A 20 2.70 -11.20 7.29
C LEU A 20 3.65 -10.36 6.44
N TYR A 21 3.07 -9.57 5.55
CA TYR A 21 3.81 -8.68 4.68
C TYR A 21 3.82 -7.26 5.24
N ARG A 22 4.98 -6.58 5.12
CA ARG A 22 5.07 -5.16 5.43
C ARG A 22 4.49 -4.35 4.28
N VAL A 23 3.53 -3.48 4.61
CA VAL A 23 3.00 -2.47 3.69
C VAL A 23 3.63 -1.13 4.08
N SER A 24 4.34 -0.49 3.15
CA SER A 24 4.99 0.82 3.37
C SER A 24 4.57 1.80 2.29
N ARG A 25 4.39 3.08 2.65
CA ARG A 25 4.11 4.14 1.67
C ARG A 25 5.27 4.28 0.69
N LEU A 26 4.96 4.46 -0.59
CA LEU A 26 5.95 4.86 -1.57
C LEU A 26 6.29 6.34 -1.34
N THR A 27 7.58 6.63 -1.21
CA THR A 27 8.05 8.00 -1.01
C THR A 27 9.13 8.34 -2.02
N HIS A 28 9.05 9.54 -2.59
CA HIS A 28 10.06 10.08 -3.49
C HIS A 28 10.58 11.40 -2.91
N ASN A 29 11.88 11.49 -2.64
CA ASN A 29 12.52 12.66 -2.01
C ASN A 29 11.85 13.12 -0.70
N GLY A 30 11.37 12.16 0.12
CA GLY A 30 10.71 12.44 1.40
C GLY A 30 9.22 12.80 1.30
N TRP A 31 8.67 12.89 0.09
CA TRP A 31 7.25 13.15 -0.16
C TRP A 31 6.50 11.87 -0.47
N HIS A 32 5.24 11.77 -0.03
CA HIS A 32 4.37 10.66 -0.39
C HIS A 32 4.06 10.70 -1.88
N ASP A 33 4.21 9.55 -2.54
CA ASP A 33 3.80 9.40 -3.93
C ASP A 33 2.28 9.23 -3.96
N ALA A 34 1.61 10.15 -4.66
CA ALA A 34 0.17 10.22 -4.71
C ALA A 34 -0.31 10.64 -6.10
N SER A 35 -1.55 10.28 -6.44
CA SER A 35 -2.14 10.60 -7.73
C SER A 35 -3.63 10.89 -7.60
N ILE A 36 -4.15 11.63 -8.58
CA ILE A 36 -5.59 11.81 -8.77
C ILE A 36 -6.01 10.91 -9.93
N ILE A 37 -6.82 9.90 -9.65
CA ILE A 37 -7.26 8.92 -10.66
C ILE A 37 -8.78 8.98 -10.89
N PRO A 38 -9.29 8.52 -12.05
CA PRO A 38 -10.71 8.26 -12.24
C PRO A 38 -11.22 7.22 -11.22
N VAL A 39 -12.43 7.42 -10.68
CA VAL A 39 -12.98 6.54 -9.63
C VAL A 39 -13.30 5.15 -10.19
N ASP A 40 -13.71 5.12 -11.46
CA ASP A 40 -13.93 3.95 -12.30
C ASP A 40 -12.67 3.10 -12.54
N SER A 41 -11.47 3.63 -12.25
CA SER A 41 -10.23 2.83 -12.23
C SER A 41 -10.02 2.05 -10.93
N ILE A 42 -10.86 2.25 -9.91
CA ILE A 42 -10.82 1.50 -8.65
C ILE A 42 -11.74 0.28 -8.77
N PHE A 43 -11.16 -0.90 -8.95
CA PHE A 43 -11.93 -2.12 -9.18
C PHE A 43 -12.50 -2.74 -7.91
N LEU A 44 -11.71 -2.76 -6.83
CA LEU A 44 -12.07 -3.44 -5.60
C LEU A 44 -11.30 -2.87 -4.40
N SER A 45 -11.88 -3.07 -3.22
CA SER A 45 -11.20 -2.83 -1.94
C SER A 45 -10.65 -4.13 -1.39
N VAL A 46 -9.48 -4.06 -0.73
CA VAL A 46 -8.89 -5.17 0.01
C VAL A 46 -8.82 -4.78 1.48
N HIS A 47 -9.31 -5.64 2.35
CA HIS A 47 -9.18 -5.47 3.79
C HIS A 47 -7.95 -6.23 4.29
N LEU A 48 -7.05 -5.52 4.94
CA LEU A 48 -5.84 -6.11 5.51
C LEU A 48 -6.10 -6.55 6.95
N PHE A 49 -5.48 -7.66 7.35
CA PHE A 49 -5.40 -8.06 8.76
C PHE A 49 -4.19 -7.38 9.40
N PRO A 50 -4.39 -6.37 10.27
CA PRO A 50 -3.27 -5.63 10.83
C PRO A 50 -2.61 -6.41 11.96
N ARG A 51 -1.28 -6.32 12.03
CA ARG A 51 -0.52 -6.61 13.24
C ARG A 51 -0.08 -5.29 13.84
N PHE A 52 -0.48 -5.04 15.08
CA PHE A 52 -0.04 -3.91 15.89
C PHE A 52 0.97 -4.41 16.94
N GLY A 53 1.95 -3.58 17.31
CA GLY A 53 3.06 -3.95 18.22
C GLY A 53 4.33 -4.24 17.45
#